data_AF-A0A915LK79-F1
#
_entry.id   AF-A0A915LK79-F1
#
_cell.length_a   1.000
_cell.length_b   1.000
_cell.length_c   1.000
_cell.angle_alpha   90.00
_cell.angle_beta   90.00
_cell.angle_gamma   90.00
#
_symmetry.space_group_name_H-M   'P 1'
#
loop_
_entity.id
_entity.type
_entity.pdbx_description
1 polymer ?
#
loop_
_entity_poly.entity_id
_entity_poly.type
_entity_poly.pdbx_seq_one_letter_code
_entity_poly.pdbx_strand_id
1 'polypeptide(L)'
;MVGGLISAHLMSLLLKQREDRQRMEWYSDQLLKMATDLADRLLPAFNSTSGVPYSRVNLKKGLLPSLKRQHDTCTACEWAALSRLSGRPVYEEKARKAMDFLWAQRHRGSDLMGTVLNVNSGDWVRPESGIGAGIDSYYEYTLKAYILLGDDDYLYRFNKHYDAIMRHLNKGPIFVDVQMHRPQLASRSYMDALLAFWPGIQVLKGDLRGAIEMHQMLYNVVKKHKFLPDAFTHDLQIHWAQHPLRPEFIESTYFLYRATKDPHYLEVAKEVMQSLEQNVRVPCGFASVKDVRTMEHED
;
A
#
# COMPACT_ATOMS: atom_id res chain seq x y z
N MET A 1 -1.69 6.17 -11.49
CA MET A 1 -1.24 6.98 -12.66
C MET A 1 -0.28 8.09 -12.26
N VAL A 2 -0.67 9.00 -11.35
CA VAL A 2 0.19 10.13 -10.91
C VAL A 2 1.56 9.65 -10.43
N GLY A 3 1.62 8.67 -9.51
CA GLY A 3 2.88 8.10 -9.03
C GLY A 3 3.79 7.54 -10.14
N GLY A 4 3.21 6.88 -11.15
CA GLY A 4 3.96 6.35 -12.29
C GLY A 4 4.53 7.44 -13.21
N LEU A 5 3.80 8.54 -13.41
CA LEU A 5 4.29 9.68 -14.18
C LEU A 5 5.42 10.41 -13.44
N ILE A 6 5.30 10.56 -12.12
CA ILE A 6 6.33 11.17 -11.28
C ILE A 6 7.60 10.32 -11.25
N SER A 7 7.49 9.00 -11.04
CA SER A 7 8.65 8.11 -11.02
C SER A 7 9.35 8.05 -12.39
N ALA A 8 8.60 8.03 -13.48
CA ALA A 8 9.15 8.08 -14.83
C ALA A 8 9.82 9.43 -15.15
N HIS A 9 9.26 10.55 -14.66
CA HIS A 9 9.90 11.86 -14.75
C HIS A 9 11.27 11.87 -14.05
N LEU A 10 11.33 11.41 -12.80
CA LEU A 10 12.58 11.33 -12.03
C LEU A 10 13.61 10.42 -12.71
N MET A 11 13.19 9.26 -13.21
CA MET A 11 14.07 8.34 -13.93
C MET A 11 14.60 8.96 -15.23
N SER A 12 13.77 9.72 -15.95
CA SER A 12 14.18 10.42 -17.17
C SER A 12 15.24 11.48 -16.88
N LEU A 13 15.09 12.24 -15.79
CA LEU A 13 16.10 13.20 -15.33
C LEU A 13 17.40 12.50 -14.92
N LEU A 14 17.32 11.36 -14.22
CA LEU A 14 18.50 10.58 -13.84
C LEU A 14 19.25 10.06 -15.07
N LEU A 15 18.54 9.57 -16.09
CA LEU A 15 19.15 9.11 -17.34
C LEU A 15 19.81 10.24 -18.12
N LYS A 16 19.24 11.45 -18.08
CA LYS A 16 19.79 12.65 -18.71
C LYS A 16 21.08 13.12 -18.02
N GLN A 17 21.17 12.96 -16.69
CA GLN A 17 22.36 13.33 -15.90
C GLN A 17 23.52 12.34 -16.05
N ARG A 18 23.25 11.09 -16.40
CA ARG A 18 24.32 10.10 -16.65
C ARG A 18 24.98 10.41 -18.00
N GLU A 19 26.10 11.13 -17.94
CA GLU A 19 26.91 11.65 -19.06
C GLU A 19 27.28 10.61 -20.13
N ASP A 20 27.27 9.33 -19.77
CA ASP A 20 27.84 8.24 -20.55
C ASP A 20 27.13 7.96 -21.89
N ARG A 21 25.90 8.45 -22.12
CA ARG A 21 25.09 8.00 -23.29
C ARG A 21 24.16 9.02 -23.98
N GLN A 22 24.21 10.32 -23.67
CA GLN A 22 23.30 11.34 -24.26
C GLN A 22 21.82 10.87 -24.32
N ARG A 23 21.35 10.17 -23.28
CA ARG A 23 20.00 9.59 -23.26
C ARG A 23 19.01 10.64 -22.78
N MET A 24 17.82 10.66 -23.38
CA MET A 24 16.71 11.52 -22.94
C MET A 24 17.00 13.03 -23.03
N GLU A 25 17.89 13.49 -23.92
CA GLU A 25 18.16 14.93 -24.09
C GLU A 25 16.91 15.71 -24.52
N TRP A 26 16.07 15.10 -25.36
CA TRP A 26 14.78 15.63 -25.83
C TRP A 26 13.74 15.80 -24.70
N TYR A 27 13.96 15.18 -23.54
CA TYR A 27 13.04 15.25 -22.42
C TYR A 27 13.05 16.64 -21.77
N SER A 28 11.86 17.22 -21.64
CA SER A 28 11.55 18.57 -21.15
C SER A 28 10.26 18.54 -20.32
N ASP A 29 10.29 17.71 -19.27
CA ASP A 29 9.29 17.64 -18.20
C ASP A 29 7.86 17.31 -18.67
N GLN A 30 7.71 16.69 -19.85
CA GLN A 30 6.40 16.34 -20.40
C GLN A 30 5.60 15.45 -19.44
N LEU A 31 6.26 14.48 -18.78
CA LEU A 31 5.60 13.59 -17.82
C LEU A 31 5.18 14.32 -16.54
N LEU A 32 5.96 15.29 -16.07
CA LEU A 32 5.58 16.12 -14.92
C LEU A 32 4.38 17.01 -15.26
N LYS A 33 4.34 17.58 -16.46
CA LYS A 33 3.18 18.35 -16.96
C LYS A 33 1.93 17.48 -17.01
N MET A 34 2.03 16.24 -17.51
CA MET A 34 0.93 15.28 -17.51
C MET A 34 0.50 14.89 -16.09
N ALA A 35 1.45 14.68 -15.17
CA ALA A 35 1.14 14.38 -13.77
C ALA A 35 0.37 15.53 -13.10
N THR A 36 0.79 16.77 -13.39
CA THR A 36 0.17 18.01 -12.89
C THR A 36 -1.25 18.17 -13.44
N ASP A 37 -1.47 18.02 -14.75
CA ASP A 37 -2.82 18.07 -15.35
C ASP A 37 -3.75 17.00 -14.76
N LEU A 38 -3.25 15.77 -14.58
CA LEU A 38 -4.03 14.71 -13.97
C LEU A 38 -4.36 15.01 -12.50
N ALA A 39 -3.41 15.48 -11.71
CA ALA A 39 -3.64 15.83 -10.32
C ALA A 39 -4.63 16.99 -10.18
N ASP A 40 -4.59 17.98 -11.08
CA ASP A 40 -5.57 19.06 -11.13
C ASP A 40 -6.99 18.55 -11.38
N ARG A 41 -7.15 17.51 -12.20
CA ARG A 41 -8.46 16.86 -12.42
C ARG A 41 -8.92 16.02 -11.23
N LEU A 42 -7.98 15.58 -10.38
CA LEU A 42 -8.27 14.81 -9.17
C LEU A 42 -8.55 15.70 -7.95
N LEU A 43 -8.07 16.95 -7.94
CA LEU A 43 -8.26 17.92 -6.84
C LEU A 43 -9.71 18.04 -6.33
N PRO A 44 -10.74 18.04 -7.20
CA PRO A 44 -12.14 18.10 -6.75
C PRO A 44 -12.55 16.97 -5.80
N ALA A 45 -11.85 15.82 -5.81
CA ALA A 45 -12.13 14.72 -4.88
C ALA A 45 -11.90 15.12 -3.42
N PHE A 46 -10.98 16.05 -3.14
CA PHE A 46 -10.69 16.53 -1.79
C PHE A 46 -11.72 17.55 -1.27
N ASN A 47 -12.76 17.88 -2.05
CA ASN A 47 -13.81 18.81 -1.66
C ASN A 47 -14.92 18.13 -0.83
N SER A 48 -14.52 17.36 0.18
CA SER A 48 -15.39 16.77 1.20
C SER A 48 -15.38 17.63 2.47
N THR A 49 -16.33 17.40 3.39
CA THR A 49 -16.39 18.10 4.67
C THR A 49 -15.15 17.87 5.52
N SER A 50 -14.63 16.64 5.55
CA SER A 50 -13.42 16.28 6.30
C SER A 50 -12.11 16.72 5.62
N GLY A 51 -12.13 16.87 4.29
CA GLY A 51 -10.93 17.03 3.46
C GLY A 51 -10.29 15.70 3.05
N VAL A 52 -10.82 14.55 3.51
CA VAL A 52 -10.45 13.22 2.99
C VAL A 52 -11.11 13.04 1.62
N PRO A 53 -10.37 12.59 0.58
CA PRO A 53 -10.91 12.58 -0.77
C PRO A 53 -12.01 11.52 -0.96
N TYR A 54 -13.01 11.84 -1.77
CA TYR A 54 -13.95 10.85 -2.29
C TYR A 54 -13.21 9.79 -3.11
N SER A 55 -13.65 8.53 -3.01
CA SER A 55 -13.04 7.41 -3.74
C SER A 55 -13.14 7.52 -5.27
N ARG A 56 -14.06 8.34 -5.81
CA ARG A 56 -14.22 8.55 -7.25
C ARG A 56 -14.43 10.00 -7.63
N VAL A 57 -13.92 10.38 -8.80
CA VAL A 57 -14.09 11.69 -9.42
C VAL A 57 -14.19 11.52 -10.94
N ASN A 58 -14.96 12.38 -11.60
CA ASN A 58 -15.00 12.39 -13.07
C ASN A 58 -13.88 13.30 -13.60
N LEU A 59 -12.93 12.76 -14.36
CA LEU A 59 -11.77 13.53 -14.86
C LEU A 59 -12.13 14.66 -15.84
N LYS A 60 -13.34 14.67 -16.41
CA LYS A 60 -13.84 15.72 -17.30
C LYS A 60 -14.76 16.71 -16.60
N LYS A 61 -15.62 16.23 -15.69
CA LYS A 61 -16.69 17.01 -15.04
C LYS A 61 -16.45 17.30 -13.55
N GLY A 62 -15.36 16.80 -12.97
CA GLY A 62 -15.07 16.90 -11.54
C GLY A 62 -16.01 16.04 -10.67
N LEU A 63 -16.39 16.58 -9.53
CA LEU A 63 -17.19 15.86 -8.52
C LEU A 63 -18.71 16.01 -8.79
N LEU A 64 -19.28 15.00 -9.45
CA LEU A 64 -20.72 14.94 -9.76
C LEU A 64 -21.58 14.72 -8.50
N PRO A 65 -22.83 15.23 -8.43
CA PRO A 65 -23.72 15.02 -7.28
C PRO A 65 -23.96 13.54 -6.95
N SER A 66 -23.97 12.66 -7.95
CA SER A 66 -24.10 11.21 -7.74
C SER A 66 -22.92 10.60 -6.98
N LEU A 67 -21.71 11.12 -7.18
CA LEU A 67 -20.48 10.64 -6.54
C LEU A 67 -20.36 11.14 -5.09
N LYS A 68 -20.95 12.29 -4.75
CA LYS A 68 -20.99 12.81 -3.37
C LYS A 68 -21.76 11.92 -2.40
N ARG A 69 -22.60 11.02 -2.91
CA ARG A 69 -23.32 10.00 -2.14
C ARG A 69 -22.43 8.81 -1.74
N GLN A 70 -21.20 8.74 -2.26
CA GLN A 70 -20.27 7.70 -1.87
C GLN A 70 -19.67 7.99 -0.51
N HIS A 71 -19.46 6.94 0.27
CA HIS A 71 -18.94 7.02 1.63
C HIS A 71 -17.52 6.49 1.76
N ASP A 72 -16.96 5.87 0.72
CA ASP A 72 -15.69 5.16 0.82
C ASP A 72 -14.49 6.13 0.80
N THR A 73 -13.54 5.87 1.70
CA THR A 73 -12.27 6.60 1.81
C THR A 73 -11.22 6.03 0.86
N CYS A 74 -10.39 6.91 0.30
CA CYS A 74 -9.15 6.54 -0.38
C CYS A 74 -8.00 7.39 0.16
N THR A 75 -6.87 6.78 0.48
CA THR A 75 -5.63 7.46 0.84
C THR A 75 -4.88 7.85 -0.44
N ALA A 76 -4.48 9.12 -0.56
CA ALA A 76 -3.71 9.60 -1.71
C ALA A 76 -2.48 10.35 -1.22
N CYS A 77 -1.27 9.89 -1.57
CA CYS A 77 -0.03 10.37 -0.94
C CYS A 77 1.07 10.77 -1.92
N GLU A 78 0.93 10.52 -3.22
CA GLU A 78 1.89 10.98 -4.24
C GLU A 78 1.87 12.50 -4.45
N TRP A 79 0.96 13.18 -3.75
CA TRP A 79 0.67 14.61 -3.82
C TRP A 79 1.78 15.47 -3.21
N ALA A 80 2.47 14.99 -2.17
CA ALA A 80 3.60 15.72 -1.58
C ALA A 80 4.78 15.78 -2.56
N ALA A 81 5.16 14.64 -3.14
CA ALA A 81 6.20 14.58 -4.18
C ALA A 81 5.87 15.49 -5.38
N LEU A 82 4.62 15.47 -5.83
CA LEU A 82 4.18 16.34 -6.93
C LEU A 82 4.33 17.83 -6.58
N SER A 83 4.03 18.24 -5.35
CA SER A 83 4.18 19.65 -4.94
C SER A 83 5.62 20.10 -5.01
N ARG A 84 6.55 19.26 -4.53
CA ARG A 84 7.99 19.56 -4.55
C ARG A 84 8.53 19.66 -5.98
N LEU A 85 8.06 18.81 -6.89
CA LEU A 85 8.51 18.80 -8.29
C LEU A 85 7.87 19.89 -9.14
N SER A 86 6.58 20.17 -8.95
CA SER A 86 5.83 21.17 -9.74
C SER A 86 5.93 22.60 -9.18
N GLY A 87 6.41 22.76 -7.94
CA GLY A 87 6.41 24.04 -7.22
C GLY A 87 5.03 24.50 -6.73
N ARG A 88 3.99 23.66 -6.84
CA ARG A 88 2.61 24.00 -6.45
C ARG A 88 2.28 23.38 -5.08
N PRO A 89 2.13 24.16 -4.00
CA PRO A 89 1.97 23.62 -2.64
C PRO A 89 0.59 22.98 -2.39
N VAL A 90 -0.41 23.31 -3.23
CA VAL A 90 -1.79 22.85 -3.07
C VAL A 90 -1.91 21.33 -2.94
N TYR A 91 -1.04 20.55 -3.59
CA TYR A 91 -1.18 19.10 -3.55
C TYR A 91 -0.78 18.55 -2.17
N GLU A 92 0.35 18.98 -1.63
CA GLU A 92 0.88 18.61 -0.31
C GLU A 92 -0.06 19.10 0.79
N GLU A 93 -0.57 20.33 0.69
CA GLU A 93 -1.54 20.88 1.65
C GLU A 93 -2.81 20.03 1.76
N LYS A 94 -3.37 19.59 0.62
CA LYS A 94 -4.57 18.74 0.60
C LYS A 94 -4.30 17.36 1.19
N ALA A 95 -3.17 16.73 0.83
CA ALA A 95 -2.79 15.43 1.36
C ALA A 95 -2.49 15.49 2.86
N ARG A 96 -1.76 16.51 3.33
CA ARG A 96 -1.48 16.75 4.74
C ARG A 96 -2.76 16.91 5.54
N LYS A 97 -3.69 17.76 5.08
CA LYS A 97 -5.00 17.94 5.74
C LYS A 97 -5.78 16.63 5.87
N ALA A 98 -5.78 15.78 4.84
CA ALA A 98 -6.43 14.48 4.89
C ALA A 98 -5.77 13.54 5.92
N MET A 99 -4.43 13.48 5.96
CA MET A 99 -3.68 12.67 6.92
C MET A 99 -3.87 13.16 8.37
N ASP A 100 -3.95 14.47 8.58
CA ASP A 100 -4.23 15.09 9.88
C ASP A 100 -5.64 14.74 10.37
N PHE A 101 -6.63 14.79 9.48
CA PHE A 101 -7.98 14.38 9.80
C PHE A 101 -8.01 12.89 10.19
N LEU A 102 -7.46 11.99 9.37
CA LEU A 102 -7.43 10.55 9.65
C LEU A 102 -6.74 10.25 10.98
N TRP A 103 -5.61 10.90 11.27
CA TRP A 103 -4.92 10.77 12.56
C TRP A 103 -5.83 11.14 13.75
N ALA A 104 -6.65 12.18 13.61
CA ALA A 104 -7.58 12.60 14.65
C ALA A 104 -8.75 11.61 14.86
N GLN A 105 -9.07 10.78 13.85
CA GLN A 105 -10.16 9.80 13.91
C GLN A 105 -9.78 8.46 14.55
N ARG A 106 -8.50 8.23 14.86
CA ARG A 106 -8.07 7.02 15.56
C ARG A 106 -8.76 6.88 16.91
N HIS A 107 -8.93 5.64 17.38
CA HIS A 107 -9.44 5.40 18.71
C HIS A 107 -8.38 5.73 19.77
N ARG A 108 -8.64 6.74 20.62
CA ARG A 108 -7.64 7.25 21.59
C ARG A 108 -7.14 6.22 22.61
N GLY A 109 -7.90 5.15 22.88
CA GLY A 109 -7.52 4.13 23.86
C GLY A 109 -6.64 3.01 23.31
N SER A 110 -6.78 2.70 22.02
CA SER A 110 -6.03 1.62 21.36
C SER A 110 -5.05 2.13 20.31
N ASP A 111 -5.14 3.41 19.95
CA ASP A 111 -4.50 4.06 18.80
C ASP A 111 -4.84 3.43 17.43
N LEU A 112 -5.70 2.41 17.38
CA LEU A 112 -6.13 1.75 16.15
C LEU A 112 -7.10 2.60 15.34
N MET A 113 -7.19 2.32 14.04
CA MET A 113 -8.15 2.92 13.11
C MET A 113 -8.96 1.85 12.38
N GLY A 114 -10.16 2.23 11.93
CA GLY A 114 -10.97 1.38 11.07
C GLY A 114 -10.46 1.32 9.62
N THR A 115 -11.06 0.45 8.82
CA THR A 115 -10.72 0.26 7.40
C THR A 115 -11.51 1.16 6.45
N VAL A 116 -12.73 1.57 6.83
CA VAL A 116 -13.56 2.46 6.00
C VAL A 116 -14.17 3.57 6.83
N LEU A 117 -13.91 4.80 6.43
CA LEU A 117 -14.43 6.03 7.03
C LEU A 117 -15.36 6.76 6.07
N ASN A 118 -16.46 7.30 6.59
CA ASN A 118 -17.35 8.18 5.85
C ASN A 118 -16.72 9.57 5.72
N VAL A 119 -16.35 9.96 4.50
CA VAL A 119 -15.65 11.23 4.23
C VAL A 119 -16.46 12.50 4.57
N ASN A 120 -17.79 12.39 4.72
CA ASN A 120 -18.65 13.53 5.05
C ASN A 120 -18.86 13.67 6.57
N SER A 121 -19.11 12.57 7.29
CA SER A 121 -19.36 12.61 8.73
C SER A 121 -18.10 12.42 9.58
N GLY A 122 -17.09 11.72 9.06
CA GLY A 122 -15.91 11.31 9.81
C GLY A 122 -16.07 9.98 10.56
N ASP A 123 -17.26 9.36 10.52
CA ASP A 123 -17.51 8.13 11.26
C ASP A 123 -16.91 6.90 10.56
N TRP A 124 -16.42 5.96 11.35
CA TRP A 124 -15.99 4.65 10.87
C TRP A 124 -17.20 3.79 10.47
N VAL A 125 -17.33 3.53 9.17
CA VAL A 125 -18.33 2.60 8.62
C VAL A 125 -17.91 1.15 8.87
N ARG A 126 -16.61 0.89 8.81
CA ARG A 126 -15.97 -0.41 9.08
C ARG A 126 -14.92 -0.24 10.17
N PRO A 127 -15.27 -0.44 11.45
CA PRO A 127 -14.37 -0.24 12.59
C PRO A 127 -13.41 -1.42 12.80
N GLU A 128 -13.40 -2.41 11.90
CA GLU A 128 -12.36 -3.43 11.85
C GLU A 128 -11.00 -2.78 11.58
N SER A 129 -10.00 -3.19 12.34
CA SER A 129 -8.62 -2.75 12.25
C SER A 129 -7.72 -3.94 11.96
N GLY A 130 -6.79 -3.75 11.04
CA GLY A 130 -5.90 -4.77 10.53
C GLY A 130 -4.64 -4.12 9.96
N ILE A 131 -3.82 -4.94 9.31
CA ILE A 131 -2.73 -4.48 8.45
C ILE A 131 -2.96 -4.86 6.99
N GLY A 132 -4.15 -5.35 6.65
CA GLY A 132 -4.50 -5.75 5.29
C GLY A 132 -5.33 -4.71 4.54
N ALA A 133 -6.21 -5.23 3.68
CA ALA A 133 -6.99 -4.46 2.73
C ALA A 133 -7.74 -3.28 3.38
N GLY A 134 -7.51 -2.08 2.84
CA GLY A 134 -8.26 -0.85 3.18
C GLY A 134 -7.56 0.06 4.19
N ILE A 135 -6.49 -0.40 4.84
CA ILE A 135 -5.71 0.40 5.80
C ILE A 135 -4.20 0.28 5.61
N ASP A 136 -3.73 -0.82 5.00
CA ASP A 136 -2.37 -1.07 4.53
C ASP A 136 -1.58 0.21 4.13
N SER A 137 -2.02 0.88 3.07
CA SER A 137 -1.38 2.04 2.46
C SER A 137 -1.35 3.27 3.37
N TYR A 138 -2.28 3.40 4.33
CA TYR A 138 -2.21 4.48 5.31
C TYR A 138 -0.94 4.35 6.16
N TYR A 139 -0.70 3.15 6.72
CA TYR A 139 0.47 2.92 7.56
C TYR A 139 1.76 3.03 6.75
N GLU A 140 1.78 2.44 5.55
CA GLU A 140 2.89 2.59 4.60
C GLU A 140 3.25 4.05 4.39
N TYR A 141 2.24 4.89 4.10
CA TYR A 141 2.44 6.28 3.77
C TYR A 141 2.78 7.14 4.97
N THR A 142 2.33 6.82 6.17
CA THR A 142 2.84 7.51 7.37
C THR A 142 4.36 7.34 7.52
N LEU A 143 4.91 6.15 7.29
CA LEU A 143 6.37 5.96 7.35
C LEU A 143 7.09 6.54 6.12
N LYS A 144 6.61 6.24 4.91
CA LYS A 144 7.24 6.69 3.66
C LYS A 144 7.19 8.22 3.51
N ALA A 145 6.16 8.90 4.04
CA ALA A 145 6.12 10.36 4.06
C ALA A 145 7.20 10.97 4.96
N TYR A 146 7.49 10.39 6.13
CA TYR A 146 8.63 10.80 6.94
C TYR A 146 9.94 10.61 6.19
N ILE A 147 10.15 9.45 5.56
CA ILE A 147 11.38 9.17 4.79
C ILE A 147 11.55 10.18 3.64
N LEU A 148 10.46 10.57 2.97
CA LEU A 148 10.50 11.48 1.84
C LEU A 148 10.65 12.96 2.26
N LEU A 149 9.94 13.39 3.30
CA LEU A 149 9.79 14.81 3.66
C LEU A 149 10.62 15.22 4.88
N GLY A 150 11.07 14.27 5.70
CA GLY A 150 11.78 14.53 6.95
C GLY A 150 10.91 15.15 8.06
N ASP A 151 9.60 14.95 8.00
CA ASP A 151 8.64 15.56 8.94
C ASP A 151 8.31 14.59 10.09
N ASP A 152 8.78 14.93 11.29
CA ASP A 152 8.71 14.11 12.50
C ASP A 152 7.28 13.79 12.94
N ASP A 153 6.28 14.59 12.55
CA ASP A 153 4.88 14.31 12.87
C ASP A 153 4.45 12.98 12.24
N TYR A 154 4.89 12.69 11.02
CA TYR A 154 4.57 11.43 10.35
C TYR A 154 5.23 10.23 11.04
N LEU A 155 6.49 10.38 11.47
CA LEU A 155 7.19 9.33 12.21
C LEU A 155 6.51 9.07 13.56
N TYR A 156 6.13 10.13 14.28
CA TYR A 156 5.40 10.01 15.54
C TYR A 156 4.09 9.22 15.38
N ARG A 157 3.30 9.57 14.37
CA ARG A 157 2.03 8.89 14.05
C ARG A 157 2.27 7.42 13.70
N PHE A 158 3.26 7.14 12.84
CA PHE A 158 3.60 5.77 12.46
C PHE A 158 4.01 4.95 13.69
N ASN A 159 4.88 5.46 14.55
CA ASN A 159 5.32 4.74 15.76
C ASN A 159 4.16 4.43 16.70
N LYS A 160 3.21 5.36 16.88
CA LYS A 160 2.01 5.12 17.69
C LYS A 160 1.15 4.00 17.14
N HIS A 161 0.91 4.01 15.82
CA HIS A 161 0.18 2.94 15.15
C HIS A 161 0.94 1.61 15.19
N TYR A 162 2.25 1.62 14.98
CA TYR A 162 3.09 0.43 15.04
C TYR A 162 3.03 -0.24 16.41
N ASP A 163 3.20 0.53 17.49
CA ASP A 163 3.11 0.02 18.85
C ASP A 163 1.72 -0.57 19.15
N ALA A 164 0.65 0.04 18.65
CA ALA A 164 -0.71 -0.46 18.77
C ALA A 164 -0.93 -1.77 18.01
N ILE A 165 -0.46 -1.85 16.75
CA ILE A 165 -0.54 -3.04 15.91
C ILE A 165 0.22 -4.20 16.56
N MET A 166 1.44 -3.95 17.02
CA MET A 166 2.25 -4.96 17.68
C MET A 166 1.68 -5.39 19.03
N ARG A 167 0.91 -4.53 19.72
CA ARG A 167 0.25 -4.88 20.98
C ARG A 167 -1.04 -5.68 20.77
N HIS A 168 -1.85 -5.29 19.79
CA HIS A 168 -3.23 -5.76 19.66
C HIS A 168 -3.41 -6.86 18.60
N LEU A 169 -2.76 -6.71 17.44
CA LEU A 169 -2.96 -7.58 16.27
C LEU A 169 -1.92 -8.72 16.22
N ASN A 170 -0.69 -8.45 16.65
CA ASN A 170 0.41 -9.41 16.56
C ASN A 170 0.22 -10.60 17.53
N LYS A 171 0.28 -11.82 16.99
CA LYS A 171 0.29 -13.12 17.69
C LYS A 171 1.50 -13.97 17.26
N GLY A 172 2.68 -13.35 17.20
CA GLY A 172 3.93 -13.93 16.69
C GLY A 172 4.07 -13.67 15.18
N PRO A 173 4.18 -14.70 14.33
CA PRO A 173 4.24 -14.50 12.89
C PRO A 173 2.88 -14.20 12.24
N ILE A 174 1.79 -14.31 13.02
CA ILE A 174 0.40 -14.13 12.56
C ILE A 174 -0.14 -12.80 13.08
N PHE A 175 -0.86 -12.09 12.21
CA PHE A 175 -1.60 -10.88 12.56
C PHE A 175 -3.10 -11.15 12.45
N VAL A 176 -3.82 -10.86 13.53
CA VAL A 176 -5.28 -11.08 13.61
C VAL A 176 -5.96 -9.72 13.57
N ASP A 177 -6.87 -9.51 12.61
CA ASP A 177 -7.68 -8.31 12.56
C ASP A 177 -8.62 -8.25 13.77
N VAL A 178 -8.79 -7.06 14.35
CA VAL A 178 -9.58 -6.83 15.57
C VAL A 178 -10.56 -5.68 15.40
N GLN A 179 -11.47 -5.49 16.36
CA GLN A 179 -12.32 -4.31 16.41
C GLN A 179 -11.55 -3.12 17.04
N MET A 180 -11.51 -1.95 16.39
CA MET A 180 -10.71 -0.82 16.87
C MET A 180 -11.06 -0.35 18.28
N HIS A 181 -12.35 -0.43 18.66
CA HIS A 181 -12.87 -0.05 19.98
C HIS A 181 -12.75 -1.17 21.04
N ARG A 182 -12.58 -2.41 20.59
CA ARG A 182 -12.52 -3.61 21.42
C ARG A 182 -11.44 -4.56 20.86
N PRO A 183 -10.15 -4.22 21.01
CA PRO A 183 -9.05 -4.97 20.39
C PRO A 183 -8.91 -6.42 20.87
N GLN A 184 -9.65 -6.84 21.89
CA GLN A 184 -9.79 -8.23 22.32
C GLN A 184 -10.71 -9.08 21.43
N LEU A 185 -11.55 -8.45 20.60
CA LEU A 185 -12.46 -9.14 19.70
C LEU A 185 -11.83 -9.23 18.30
N ALA A 186 -11.51 -10.44 17.88
CA ALA A 186 -11.13 -10.71 16.50
C ALA A 186 -12.30 -10.38 15.56
N SER A 187 -12.01 -9.69 14.45
CA SER A 187 -12.99 -9.29 13.46
C SER A 187 -13.00 -10.21 12.23
N ARG A 188 -11.87 -10.84 11.90
CA ARG A 188 -11.74 -11.78 10.79
C ARG A 188 -11.05 -13.08 11.23
N SER A 189 -11.34 -14.15 10.50
CA SER A 189 -10.71 -15.47 10.67
C SER A 189 -9.62 -15.77 9.64
N TYR A 190 -9.28 -14.78 8.81
CA TYR A 190 -8.31 -14.87 7.73
C TYR A 190 -7.42 -13.63 7.64
N MET A 191 -6.32 -13.80 6.92
CA MET A 191 -5.29 -12.85 6.55
C MET A 191 -5.36 -12.68 5.02
N ASP A 192 -5.55 -11.45 4.53
CA ASP A 192 -5.53 -11.18 3.09
C ASP A 192 -4.10 -11.06 2.55
N ALA A 193 -3.88 -11.23 1.25
CA ALA A 193 -2.54 -11.18 0.67
C ALA A 193 -1.87 -9.79 0.77
N LEU A 194 -2.66 -8.71 0.91
CA LEU A 194 -2.14 -7.34 0.89
C LEU A 194 -1.24 -7.07 2.09
N LEU A 195 -1.51 -7.67 3.26
CA LEU A 195 -0.63 -7.54 4.44
C LEU A 195 0.80 -8.03 4.22
N ALA A 196 1.10 -8.72 3.13
CA ALA A 196 2.45 -9.19 2.81
C ALA A 196 3.45 -8.06 2.57
N PHE A 197 3.02 -6.79 2.51
CA PHE A 197 3.90 -5.61 2.48
C PHE A 197 4.50 -5.28 3.85
N TRP A 198 3.87 -5.74 4.93
CA TRP A 198 4.20 -5.36 6.30
C TRP A 198 5.64 -5.72 6.70
N PRO A 199 6.21 -6.89 6.34
CA PRO A 199 7.63 -7.15 6.59
C PRO A 199 8.55 -6.10 5.96
N GLY A 200 8.24 -5.59 4.77
CA GLY A 200 8.97 -4.47 4.15
C GLY A 200 8.91 -3.19 4.98
N ILE A 201 7.74 -2.87 5.55
CA ILE A 201 7.57 -1.75 6.50
C ILE A 201 8.38 -1.96 7.78
N GLN A 202 8.35 -3.18 8.33
CA GLN A 202 9.12 -3.53 9.52
C GLN A 202 10.63 -3.37 9.27
N VAL A 203 11.13 -3.77 8.11
CA VAL A 203 12.53 -3.51 7.69
C VAL A 203 12.82 -2.01 7.66
N LEU A 204 11.96 -1.21 7.02
CA LEU A 204 12.15 0.25 6.96
C LEU A 204 12.15 0.91 8.34
N LYS A 205 11.36 0.39 9.28
CA LYS A 205 11.34 0.83 10.68
C LYS A 205 12.54 0.35 11.50
N GLY A 206 13.25 -0.67 11.03
CA GLY A 206 14.35 -1.32 11.72
C GLY A 206 13.96 -2.51 12.60
N ASP A 207 12.71 -2.98 12.56
CA ASP A 207 12.27 -4.23 13.22
C ASP A 207 12.55 -5.43 12.30
N LEU A 208 13.83 -5.78 12.19
CA LEU A 208 14.26 -6.86 11.31
C LEU A 208 13.78 -8.23 11.79
N ARG A 209 13.70 -8.45 13.12
CA ARG A 209 13.27 -9.75 13.67
C ARG A 209 11.81 -10.03 13.32
N GLY A 210 10.91 -9.07 13.57
CA GLY A 210 9.49 -9.21 13.21
C GLY A 210 9.31 -9.43 11.71
N ALA A 211 10.08 -8.71 10.89
CA ALA A 211 10.05 -8.85 9.44
C ALA A 211 10.43 -10.27 8.97
N ILE A 212 11.50 -10.84 9.53
CA ILE A 212 11.97 -12.19 9.19
C ILE A 212 10.92 -13.25 9.59
N GLU A 213 10.38 -13.17 10.81
CA GLU A 213 9.40 -14.13 11.33
C GLU A 213 8.12 -14.15 10.49
N MET A 214 7.58 -12.98 10.18
CA MET A 214 6.36 -12.85 9.38
C MET A 214 6.60 -13.24 7.91
N HIS A 215 7.72 -12.83 7.31
CA HIS A 215 8.07 -13.21 5.93
C HIS A 215 8.25 -14.72 5.79
N GLN A 216 8.88 -15.38 6.77
CA GLN A 216 9.02 -16.83 6.77
C GLN A 216 7.67 -17.55 6.83
N MET A 217 6.70 -17.04 7.60
CA MET A 217 5.34 -17.57 7.61
C MET A 217 4.68 -17.44 6.24
N LEU A 218 4.76 -16.25 5.62
CA LEU A 218 4.23 -16.02 4.28
C LEU A 218 4.90 -16.92 3.24
N TYR A 219 6.21 -17.12 3.34
CA TYR A 219 6.95 -18.01 2.46
C TYR A 219 6.51 -19.47 2.63
N ASN A 220 6.16 -19.92 3.84
CA ASN A 220 5.58 -21.25 4.04
C ASN A 220 4.23 -21.41 3.32
N VAL A 221 3.40 -20.35 3.29
CA VAL A 221 2.15 -20.34 2.51
C VAL A 221 2.46 -20.45 1.02
N VAL A 222 3.42 -19.67 0.51
CA VAL A 222 3.87 -19.71 -0.89
C VAL A 222 4.43 -21.09 -1.25
N LYS A 223 5.23 -21.72 -0.40
CA LYS A 223 5.74 -23.09 -0.63
C LYS A 223 4.61 -24.11 -0.72
N LYS A 224 3.59 -23.97 0.12
CA LYS A 224 2.46 -24.90 0.18
C LYS A 224 1.53 -24.79 -1.02
N HIS A 225 1.27 -23.56 -1.48
CA HIS A 225 0.25 -23.29 -2.50
C HIS A 225 0.83 -22.74 -3.83
N LYS A 226 2.15 -22.74 -3.99
CA LYS A 226 2.96 -22.13 -5.08
C LYS A 226 2.88 -20.60 -5.17
N PHE A 227 1.75 -20.01 -4.79
CA PHE A 227 1.50 -18.58 -4.69
C PHE A 227 0.89 -18.25 -3.35
N LEU A 228 0.94 -16.98 -2.98
CA LEU A 228 0.16 -16.46 -1.86
C LEU A 228 -1.30 -16.31 -2.33
N PRO A 229 -2.27 -17.06 -1.77
CA PRO A 229 -3.69 -16.88 -2.08
C PRO A 229 -4.17 -15.50 -1.61
N ASP A 230 -5.20 -14.94 -2.26
CA ASP A 230 -5.75 -13.61 -1.96
C ASP A 230 -6.20 -13.49 -0.50
N ALA A 231 -6.61 -14.59 0.11
CA ALA A 231 -6.71 -14.71 1.56
C ALA A 231 -6.43 -16.14 2.04
N PHE A 232 -5.86 -16.25 3.24
CA PHE A 232 -5.62 -17.52 3.93
C PHE A 232 -5.95 -17.44 5.41
N THR A 233 -6.39 -18.55 5.98
CA THR A 233 -6.71 -18.66 7.40
C THR A 233 -5.46 -18.68 8.27
N HIS A 234 -5.62 -18.46 9.57
CA HIS A 234 -4.51 -18.47 10.53
C HIS A 234 -3.78 -19.83 10.66
N ASP A 235 -4.37 -20.93 10.19
CA ASP A 235 -3.74 -22.26 10.04
C ASP A 235 -3.14 -22.48 8.63
N LEU A 236 -2.94 -21.40 7.87
CA LEU A 236 -2.27 -21.37 6.57
C LEU A 236 -3.01 -22.19 5.50
N GLN A 237 -4.34 -22.24 5.57
CA GLN A 237 -5.21 -22.84 4.56
C GLN A 237 -5.80 -21.76 3.66
N ILE A 238 -6.13 -22.13 2.43
CA ILE A 238 -6.69 -21.19 1.47
C ILE A 238 -8.09 -20.78 1.93
N HIS A 239 -8.31 -19.46 2.06
CA HIS A 239 -9.63 -18.89 2.28
C HIS A 239 -10.22 -18.40 0.94
N TRP A 240 -9.44 -17.59 0.20
CA TRP A 240 -9.76 -17.12 -1.15
C TRP A 240 -8.62 -17.48 -2.08
N ALA A 241 -8.91 -18.32 -3.07
CA ALA A 241 -7.90 -19.00 -3.87
C ALA A 241 -7.33 -18.16 -5.02
N GLN A 242 -7.83 -16.95 -5.25
CA GLN A 242 -7.37 -16.10 -6.33
C GLN A 242 -5.92 -15.66 -6.10
N HIS A 243 -5.18 -15.40 -7.18
CA HIS A 243 -3.88 -14.74 -7.13
C HIS A 243 -3.74 -13.79 -8.32
N PRO A 244 -4.04 -12.48 -8.13
CA PRO A 244 -3.98 -11.48 -9.19
C PRO A 244 -2.57 -10.91 -9.40
N LEU A 245 -1.54 -11.75 -9.29
CA LEU A 245 -0.13 -11.38 -9.49
C LEU A 245 0.37 -10.26 -8.55
N ARG A 246 -0.07 -10.29 -7.29
CA ARG A 246 0.21 -9.20 -6.36
C ARG A 246 1.69 -9.14 -5.94
N PRO A 247 2.29 -7.94 -5.80
CA PRO A 247 3.72 -7.78 -5.59
C PRO A 247 4.17 -7.75 -4.11
N GLU A 248 3.26 -7.71 -3.13
CA GLU A 248 3.60 -7.30 -1.76
C GLU A 248 4.59 -8.27 -1.09
N PHE A 249 4.44 -9.57 -1.33
CA PHE A 249 5.38 -10.58 -0.84
C PHE A 249 6.79 -10.41 -1.42
N ILE A 250 6.91 -10.14 -2.73
CA ILE A 250 8.21 -9.97 -3.37
C ILE A 250 8.83 -8.59 -3.03
N GLU A 251 8.01 -7.56 -2.79
CA GLU A 251 8.46 -6.27 -2.25
C GLU A 251 9.12 -6.45 -0.88
N SER A 252 8.46 -7.16 0.04
CA SER A 252 9.03 -7.49 1.35
C SER A 252 10.31 -8.32 1.25
N THR A 253 10.34 -9.29 0.33
CA THR A 253 11.54 -10.10 0.03
C THR A 253 12.71 -9.21 -0.42
N TYR A 254 12.44 -8.22 -1.29
CA TYR A 254 13.44 -7.25 -1.72
C TYR A 254 13.97 -6.44 -0.54
N PHE A 255 13.11 -5.88 0.31
CA PHE A 255 13.56 -5.10 1.46
C PHE A 255 14.41 -5.92 2.43
N LEU A 256 14.02 -7.15 2.71
CA LEU A 256 14.80 -8.08 3.54
C LEU A 256 16.18 -8.34 2.94
N TYR A 257 16.28 -8.69 1.66
CA TYR A 257 17.57 -8.84 0.98
C TYR A 257 18.41 -7.56 1.05
N ARG A 258 17.78 -6.39 0.84
CA ARG A 258 18.51 -5.11 0.88
C ARG A 258 19.11 -4.84 2.24
N ALA A 259 18.41 -5.19 3.32
CA ALA A 259 18.84 -4.98 4.71
C ALA A 259 19.85 -6.02 5.19
N THR A 260 19.64 -7.31 4.88
CA THR A 260 20.46 -8.42 5.43
C THR A 260 21.60 -8.85 4.51
N LYS A 261 21.46 -8.64 3.20
CA LYS A 261 22.30 -9.25 2.15
C LYS A 261 22.33 -10.78 2.17
N ASP A 262 21.37 -11.40 2.83
CA ASP A 262 21.27 -12.85 2.89
C ASP A 262 20.82 -13.41 1.52
N PRO A 263 21.64 -14.28 0.86
CA PRO A 263 21.29 -14.90 -0.41
C PRO A 263 20.00 -15.72 -0.36
N HIS A 264 19.54 -16.15 0.82
CA HIS A 264 18.26 -16.84 0.99
C HIS A 264 17.11 -16.10 0.29
N TYR A 265 17.02 -14.78 0.46
CA TYR A 265 15.96 -13.97 -0.15
C TYR A 265 16.05 -13.89 -1.68
N LEU A 266 17.24 -14.08 -2.27
CA LEU A 266 17.39 -14.18 -3.72
C LEU A 266 16.87 -15.53 -4.23
N GLU A 267 17.11 -16.62 -3.49
CA GLU A 267 16.54 -17.93 -3.84
C GLU A 267 15.01 -17.93 -3.68
N VAL A 268 14.46 -17.31 -2.63
CA VAL A 268 13.01 -17.10 -2.49
C VAL A 268 12.46 -16.34 -3.71
N ALA A 269 13.10 -15.24 -4.10
CA ALA A 269 12.68 -14.45 -5.25
C ALA A 269 12.72 -15.25 -6.56
N LYS A 270 13.75 -16.07 -6.74
CA LYS A 270 13.90 -16.96 -7.89
C LYS A 270 12.81 -18.04 -7.93
N GLU A 271 12.46 -18.64 -6.79
CA GLU A 271 11.35 -19.60 -6.72
C GLU A 271 10.02 -18.95 -7.13
N VAL A 272 9.73 -17.73 -6.65
CA VAL A 272 8.52 -16.99 -7.03
C VAL A 272 8.51 -16.69 -8.54
N MET A 273 9.63 -16.24 -9.10
CA MET A 273 9.75 -16.00 -10.55
C MET A 273 9.56 -17.27 -11.38
N GLN A 274 10.10 -18.40 -10.92
CA GLN A 274 9.88 -19.70 -11.58
C GLN A 274 8.42 -20.12 -11.53
N SER A 275 7.73 -19.93 -10.40
CA SER A 275 6.30 -20.17 -10.29
C SER A 275 5.51 -19.31 -11.27
N LEU A 276 5.86 -18.03 -11.44
CA LEU A 276 5.23 -17.15 -12.42
C LEU A 276 5.41 -17.68 -13.85
N GLU A 277 6.65 -17.94 -14.26
CA GLU A 277 6.95 -18.45 -15.61
C GLU A 277 6.29 -19.80 -15.92
N GLN A 278 6.17 -20.68 -14.93
CA GLN A 278 5.61 -22.01 -15.13
C GLN A 278 4.08 -22.06 -15.11
N ASN A 279 3.44 -21.27 -14.25
CA ASN A 279 2.01 -21.43 -13.96
C ASN A 279 1.14 -20.29 -14.51
N VAL A 280 1.70 -19.10 -14.75
CA VAL A 280 0.90 -17.92 -15.17
C VAL A 280 1.32 -17.33 -16.51
N ARG A 281 2.37 -17.87 -17.14
CA ARG A 281 2.81 -17.46 -18.47
C ARG A 281 1.77 -17.85 -19.52
N VAL A 282 1.36 -16.88 -20.32
CA VAL A 282 0.48 -17.06 -21.48
C VAL A 282 1.17 -16.49 -22.73
N PRO A 283 0.74 -16.83 -23.97
CA PRO A 283 1.42 -16.40 -25.19
C PRO A 283 1.66 -14.88 -25.30
N CYS A 284 0.76 -14.06 -24.74
CA CYS A 284 0.82 -12.60 -24.79
C CYS A 284 1.37 -11.92 -23.51
N GLY A 285 1.77 -12.67 -22.48
CA GLY A 285 2.19 -12.08 -21.21
C GLY A 285 2.03 -13.02 -20.01
N PHE A 286 1.33 -12.53 -18.99
CA PHE A 286 1.03 -13.27 -17.76
C PHE A 286 -0.42 -13.01 -17.36
N ALA A 287 -1.12 -14.04 -16.89
CA ALA A 287 -2.52 -13.96 -16.50
C ALA A 287 -2.69 -14.16 -14.98
N SER A 288 -3.72 -13.57 -14.37
CA SER A 288 -4.08 -13.88 -12.99
C SER A 288 -4.57 -15.32 -12.87
N VAL A 289 -4.42 -15.88 -11.67
CA VAL A 289 -4.92 -17.21 -11.34
C VAL A 289 -6.22 -17.05 -10.56
N LYS A 290 -7.29 -17.69 -11.04
CA LYS A 290 -8.59 -17.73 -10.36
C LYS A 290 -8.57 -18.64 -9.14
N ASP A 291 -7.82 -19.74 -9.22
CA ASP A 291 -7.68 -20.70 -8.11
C ASP A 291 -6.28 -21.33 -8.05
N VAL A 292 -5.51 -20.99 -7.00
CA VAL A 292 -4.15 -21.53 -6.75
C VAL A 292 -4.13 -23.01 -6.35
N ARG A 293 -5.27 -23.71 -6.31
CA ARG A 293 -5.32 -25.16 -6.16
C ARG A 293 -5.29 -25.85 -7.52
N THR A 294 -5.97 -25.28 -8.50
CA THR A 294 -6.12 -25.85 -9.85
C THR A 294 -5.17 -25.20 -10.86
N MET A 295 -4.61 -24.03 -10.56
CA MET A 295 -3.87 -23.17 -11.49
C MET A 295 -4.72 -22.73 -12.70
N GLU A 296 -6.05 -22.68 -12.55
CA GLU A 296 -6.97 -22.14 -13.56
C GLU A 296 -6.75 -20.63 -13.71
N HIS A 297 -6.55 -20.16 -14.93
CA HIS A 297 -6.41 -18.73 -15.23
C HIS A 297 -7.75 -18.02 -15.12
N GLU A 298 -7.71 -16.74 -14.75
CA GLU A 298 -8.88 -15.86 -14.85
C GLU A 298 -9.12 -15.49 -16.32
N ASP A 299 -10.39 -15.47 -16.75
CA ASP A 299 -10.81 -15.21 -18.14
C ASP A 299 -10.48 -13.79 -18.64
#